data_AF-A0AAU7C5W6-F1
#
_entry.id   AF-A0AAU7C5W6-F1
#
_cell.length_a   1.000
_cell.length_b   1.000
_cell.length_c   1.000
_cell.angle_alpha   90.00
_cell.angle_beta   90.00
_cell.angle_gamma   90.00
#
_symmetry.space_group_name_H-M   'P 1'
#
loop_
_entity.id
_entity.type
_entity.pdbx_description
1 polymer ?
#
loop_
_entity_poly.entity_id
_entity_poly.type
_entity_poly.pdbx_seq_one_letter_code
_entity_poly.pdbx_strand_id
1 'polypeptide(L)'
;MTEEAKSANEMDLEQTMGLIVNAGNARAFAKEAVDAAHNGDLKLAHEKLAAADKAIVVAHNSQTSMLTKEANGDHVKLTLLVVHAQDHLMTAITFIDLAKELVAVYEKMAE
;
A
#
# COMPACT_ATOMS: atom_id res chain seq x y z
N MET A 1 24.37 -14.96 18.43
CA MET A 1 24.12 -14.27 17.14
C MET A 1 25.09 -13.11 17.05
N THR A 2 25.76 -12.91 15.91
CA THR A 2 26.70 -11.80 15.68
C THR A 2 25.94 -10.46 15.58
N GLU A 3 26.57 -9.33 15.88
CA GLU A 3 25.94 -7.99 15.82
C GLU A 3 25.41 -7.65 14.41
N GLU A 4 26.11 -8.11 13.36
CA GLU A 4 25.69 -7.97 11.95
C GLU A 4 24.37 -8.70 11.66
N ALA A 5 24.19 -9.91 12.19
CA ALA A 5 22.95 -10.67 12.02
C ALA A 5 21.77 -10.06 12.79
N LYS A 6 22.05 -9.28 13.84
CA LYS A 6 21.03 -8.55 14.59
C LYS A 6 20.57 -7.29 13.85
N SER A 7 21.52 -6.52 13.30
CA SER A 7 21.25 -5.30 12.53
C SER A 7 20.46 -5.59 11.24
N ALA A 8 20.83 -6.64 10.49
CA ALA A 8 20.10 -7.04 9.29
C ALA A 8 18.63 -7.40 9.58
N ASN A 9 18.38 -8.07 10.71
CA ASN A 9 17.04 -8.51 11.11
C ASN A 9 16.16 -7.35 11.63
N GLU A 10 16.75 -6.27 12.14
CA GLU A 10 16.04 -5.04 12.52
C GLU A 10 15.65 -4.21 11.29
N MET A 11 16.54 -4.11 10.30
CA MET A 11 16.27 -3.41 9.04
C MET A 11 15.13 -4.07 8.23
N ASP A 12 15.10 -5.41 8.17
CA ASP A 12 14.02 -6.16 7.51
C ASP A 12 12.66 -5.95 8.22
N LEU A 13 12.67 -5.85 9.55
CA LEU A 13 11.46 -5.60 10.33
C LEU A 13 10.92 -4.18 10.09
N GLU A 14 11.80 -3.18 10.05
CA GLU A 14 11.40 -1.80 9.76
C GLU A 14 10.78 -1.67 8.36
N GLN A 15 11.39 -2.29 7.34
CA GLN A 15 10.84 -2.32 5.98
C GLN A 15 9.48 -3.01 5.93
N THR A 16 9.34 -4.14 6.65
CA THR A 16 8.08 -4.89 6.73
C THR A 16 6.97 -4.08 7.42
N MET A 17 7.29 -3.42 8.52
CA MET A 17 6.32 -2.56 9.22
C MET A 17 5.97 -1.32 8.39
N GLY A 18 6.95 -0.73 7.70
CA GLY A 18 6.74 0.38 6.78
C GLY A 18 5.77 0.01 5.65
N LEU A 19 5.87 -1.22 5.11
CA LEU A 19 4.90 -1.72 4.14
C LEU A 19 3.48 -1.79 4.70
N ILE A 20 3.30 -2.41 5.86
CA ILE A 20 1.98 -2.59 6.50
C ILE A 20 1.32 -1.22 6.73
N VAL A 21 2.06 -0.27 7.28
CA VAL A 21 1.53 1.07 7.60
C VAL A 21 1.16 1.84 6.33
N ASN A 22 2.06 1.89 5.34
CA ASN A 22 1.79 2.65 4.11
C ASN A 22 0.65 2.01 3.30
N ALA A 23 0.61 0.69 3.18
CA ALA A 23 -0.49 -0.02 2.52
C ALA A 23 -1.82 0.16 3.27
N GLY A 24 -1.80 0.08 4.60
CA GLY A 24 -2.97 0.33 5.44
C GLY A 24 -3.53 1.75 5.28
N ASN A 25 -2.66 2.76 5.29
CA ASN A 25 -3.03 4.15 5.05
C ASN A 25 -3.59 4.36 3.64
N ALA A 26 -2.96 3.78 2.62
CA ALA A 26 -3.42 3.89 1.24
C ALA A 26 -4.84 3.31 1.07
N ARG A 27 -5.09 2.13 1.66
CA ARG A 27 -6.43 1.53 1.67
C ARG A 27 -7.44 2.38 2.44
N ALA A 28 -7.05 2.98 3.56
CA ALA A 28 -7.91 3.88 4.33
C ALA A 28 -8.31 5.12 3.53
N PHE A 29 -7.36 5.79 2.87
CA PHE A 29 -7.65 6.92 1.99
C PHE A 29 -8.53 6.54 0.82
N ALA A 30 -8.31 5.39 0.18
CA ALA A 30 -9.19 4.91 -0.88
C ALA A 30 -10.62 4.67 -0.38
N LYS A 31 -10.79 4.18 0.86
CA LYS A 31 -12.12 4.00 1.45
C LYS A 31 -12.79 5.35 1.69
N GLU A 32 -12.05 6.30 2.26
CA GLU A 32 -12.53 7.68 2.46
C GLU A 32 -12.93 8.34 1.13
N ALA A 33 -12.23 8.03 0.03
CA ALA A 33 -12.60 8.52 -1.29
C ALA A 33 -13.95 7.99 -1.76
N VAL A 34 -14.18 6.67 -1.61
CA VAL A 34 -15.46 6.05 -1.95
C VAL A 34 -16.59 6.63 -1.08
N ASP A 35 -16.36 6.77 0.22
CA ASP A 35 -17.34 7.36 1.13
C ASP A 35 -17.66 8.82 0.75
N ALA A 36 -16.66 9.61 0.34
CA ALA A 36 -16.86 10.98 -0.12
C ALA A 36 -17.66 11.05 -1.42
N ALA A 37 -17.32 10.23 -2.41
CA ALA A 37 -18.06 10.16 -3.67
C ALA A 37 -19.51 9.70 -3.48
N HIS A 38 -19.73 8.72 -2.59
CA HIS A 38 -21.08 8.27 -2.21
C HIS A 38 -21.95 9.41 -1.66
N ASN A 39 -21.34 10.35 -0.92
CA ASN A 39 -22.02 11.51 -0.36
C ASN A 39 -22.10 12.70 -1.34
N GLY A 40 -21.65 12.53 -2.59
CA GLY A 40 -21.63 13.58 -3.62
C GLY A 40 -20.46 14.56 -3.52
N ASP A 41 -19.52 14.39 -2.58
CA ASP A 41 -18.32 15.22 -2.49
C ASP A 41 -17.20 14.65 -3.38
N LEU A 42 -17.35 14.85 -4.69
CA LEU A 42 -16.39 14.38 -5.69
C LEU A 42 -15.02 15.03 -5.53
N LYS A 43 -14.97 16.28 -5.08
CA LYS A 43 -13.70 16.99 -4.87
C LYS A 43 -12.89 16.29 -3.78
N LEU A 44 -13.49 16.04 -2.62
CA LEU A 44 -12.84 15.30 -1.55
C LEU A 44 -12.48 13.87 -1.99
N ALA A 45 -13.33 13.22 -2.78
CA ALA A 45 -13.04 11.89 -3.31
C ALA A 45 -11.73 11.86 -4.11
N HIS A 46 -11.53 12.79 -5.04
CA HIS A 46 -10.28 12.88 -5.80
C HIS A 46 -9.07 13.25 -4.95
N GLU A 47 -9.24 14.15 -3.96
CA GLU A 47 -8.16 14.48 -3.02
C GLU A 47 -7.70 13.24 -2.24
N LYS A 48 -8.65 12.40 -1.81
CA LYS A 48 -8.38 11.15 -1.08
C LYS A 48 -7.78 10.06 -1.98
N LEU A 49 -8.24 9.91 -3.22
CA LEU A 49 -7.58 9.02 -4.19
C LEU A 49 -6.13 9.42 -4.44
N ALA A 50 -5.84 10.71 -4.58
CA ALA A 50 -4.48 11.20 -4.76
C ALA A 50 -3.60 10.94 -3.53
N ALA A 51 -4.17 11.01 -2.31
CA ALA A 51 -3.48 10.64 -1.08
C ALA A 51 -3.20 9.12 -1.02
N ALA A 52 -4.17 8.30 -1.44
CA ALA A 52 -4.02 6.84 -1.54
C ALA A 52 -2.90 6.46 -2.50
N ASP A 53 -2.85 7.07 -3.68
CA ASP A 53 -1.81 6.83 -4.69
C ASP A 53 -0.42 7.20 -4.18
N LYS A 54 -0.28 8.32 -3.47
CA LYS A 54 1.02 8.70 -2.86
C LYS A 54 1.48 7.68 -1.83
N ALA A 55 0.59 7.22 -0.96
CA ALA A 55 0.92 6.23 0.07
C ALA A 55 1.27 4.86 -0.53
N ILE A 56 0.52 4.40 -1.54
CA ILE A 56 0.77 3.09 -2.15
C ILE A 56 2.08 3.06 -2.94
N VAL A 57 2.47 4.17 -3.60
CA VAL A 57 3.76 4.25 -4.32
C VAL A 57 4.95 4.03 -3.37
N VAL A 58 4.90 4.58 -2.16
CA VAL A 58 5.96 4.37 -1.16
C VAL A 58 6.06 2.89 -0.78
N ALA A 59 4.92 2.24 -0.52
CA ALA A 59 4.88 0.83 -0.20
C ALA A 59 5.35 -0.04 -1.39
N HIS A 60 4.86 0.24 -2.59
CA HIS A 60 5.20 -0.50 -3.81
C HIS A 60 6.70 -0.41 -4.15
N ASN A 61 7.32 0.75 -3.94
CA ASN A 61 8.77 0.91 -4.12
C ASN A 61 9.57 0.02 -3.14
N SER A 62 9.12 -0.11 -1.90
CA SER A 62 9.73 -1.01 -0.92
C SER A 62 9.60 -2.48 -1.33
N GLN A 63 8.41 -2.90 -1.78
CA GLN A 63 8.19 -4.24 -2.35
C GLN A 63 9.09 -4.51 -3.56
N THR A 64 9.18 -3.55 -4.48
CA THR A 64 10.04 -3.65 -5.68
C THR A 64 11.50 -3.83 -5.30
N SER A 65 11.97 -3.10 -4.28
CA SER A 65 13.33 -3.24 -3.75
C SER A 65 13.59 -4.66 -3.19
N MET A 66 12.65 -5.21 -2.42
CA MET A 66 12.77 -6.58 -1.91
C MET A 66 12.80 -7.63 -3.03
N LEU A 67 11.93 -7.51 -4.03
CA LEU A 67 11.94 -8.39 -5.21
C LEU A 67 13.25 -8.29 -5.99
N THR A 68 13.81 -7.08 -6.10
CA THR A 68 15.08 -6.84 -6.79
C THR A 68 16.26 -7.48 -6.03
N LYS A 69 16.27 -7.41 -4.69
CA LYS A 69 17.26 -8.11 -3.86
C LYS A 69 17.18 -9.62 -4.04
N GLU A 70 15.97 -10.17 -3.95
CA GLU A 70 15.71 -11.60 -4.14
C GLU A 70 16.21 -12.08 -5.51
N ALA A 71 15.93 -11.34 -6.58
CA ALA A 71 16.37 -11.66 -7.94
C ALA A 71 17.90 -11.61 -8.12
N ASN A 72 18.60 -10.80 -7.32
CA ASN A 72 20.06 -10.71 -7.31
C ASN A 72 20.73 -11.77 -6.41
N GLY A 73 19.96 -12.67 -5.78
CA GLY A 73 20.45 -13.71 -4.90
C GLY A 73 20.63 -13.27 -3.44
N ASP A 74 20.20 -12.06 -3.08
CA ASP A 74 20.11 -11.59 -1.69
C ASP A 74 18.72 -12.00 -1.15
N HIS A 75 18.64 -13.25 -0.70
CA HIS A 75 17.38 -13.85 -0.28
C HIS A 75 16.81 -13.14 0.94
N VAL A 76 15.62 -12.57 0.79
CA VAL A 76 14.88 -11.98 1.91
C VAL A 76 14.37 -13.11 2.79
N LYS A 77 14.57 -12.99 4.11
CA LYS A 77 14.05 -13.99 5.04
C LYS A 77 12.53 -13.96 5.05
N LEU A 78 11.91 -14.99 4.46
CA LEU A 78 10.47 -15.13 4.48
C LEU A 78 9.98 -15.39 5.92
N THR A 79 9.15 -14.49 6.43
CA THR A 79 8.46 -14.63 7.71
C THR A 79 6.96 -14.42 7.51
N LEU A 80 6.14 -14.87 8.46
CA LEU A 80 4.70 -14.61 8.42
C LEU A 80 4.38 -13.11 8.33
N LEU A 81 5.19 -12.27 8.97
CA LEU A 81 5.01 -10.82 8.95
C LEU A 81 5.33 -10.22 7.58
N VAL A 82 6.36 -10.73 6.88
CA VAL A 82 6.67 -10.33 5.50
C VAL A 82 5.53 -10.73 4.56
N VAL A 83 5.02 -11.95 4.67
CA VAL A 83 3.84 -12.40 3.89
C VAL A 83 2.65 -11.49 4.15
N HIS A 84 2.36 -11.20 5.42
CA HIS A 84 1.26 -10.33 5.82
C HIS A 84 1.42 -8.89 5.27
N ALA A 85 2.63 -8.36 5.25
CA ALA A 85 2.92 -7.05 4.66
C ALA A 85 2.68 -7.02 3.15
N GLN A 86 3.04 -8.09 2.44
CA GLN A 86 2.77 -8.24 1.00
C GLN A 86 1.26 -8.36 0.75
N ASP A 87 0.53 -9.12 1.56
CA ASP A 87 -0.94 -9.23 1.47
C ASP A 87 -1.62 -7.87 1.67
N HIS A 88 -1.17 -7.09 2.65
CA HIS A 88 -1.66 -5.72 2.87
C HIS A 88 -1.44 -4.83 1.65
N LEU A 89 -0.25 -4.87 1.07
CA LEU A 89 0.09 -4.07 -0.10
C LEU A 89 -0.74 -4.46 -1.32
N MET A 90 -0.76 -5.74 -1.68
CA MET A 90 -1.47 -6.19 -2.88
C MET A 90 -2.98 -5.99 -2.76
N THR A 91 -3.56 -6.21 -1.57
CA THR A 91 -5.00 -5.93 -1.35
C THR A 91 -5.30 -4.44 -1.37
N ALA A 92 -4.40 -3.58 -0.90
CA ALA A 92 -4.55 -2.13 -0.99
C ALA A 92 -4.50 -1.65 -2.44
N ILE A 93 -3.58 -2.17 -3.27
CA ILE A 93 -3.50 -1.84 -4.71
C ILE A 93 -4.84 -2.18 -5.39
N THR A 94 -5.31 -3.41 -5.27
CA THR A 94 -6.59 -3.84 -5.87
C THR A 94 -7.76 -3.00 -5.38
N PHE A 95 -7.77 -2.62 -4.10
CA PHE A 95 -8.83 -1.78 -3.54
C PHE A 95 -8.79 -0.35 -4.09
N ILE A 96 -7.60 0.24 -4.28
CA ILE A 96 -7.45 1.57 -4.89
C ILE A 96 -7.94 1.56 -6.34
N ASP A 97 -7.58 0.54 -7.12
CA ASP A 97 -8.03 0.41 -8.51
C ASP A 97 -9.57 0.33 -8.58
N LEU A 98 -10.18 -0.48 -7.72
CA LEU A 98 -11.64 -0.54 -7.63
C LEU A 98 -12.27 0.77 -7.13
N ALA A 99 -11.64 1.44 -6.16
CA ALA A 99 -12.12 2.72 -5.64
C ALA A 99 -12.14 3.80 -6.73
N LYS A 100 -11.12 3.85 -7.60
CA LYS A 100 -11.08 4.77 -8.75
C LYS A 100 -12.26 4.55 -9.68
N GLU A 101 -12.53 3.29 -10.06
CA GLU A 101 -13.68 2.95 -10.91
C GLU A 101 -15.01 3.31 -10.24
N LEU A 102 -15.15 3.04 -8.94
CA LEU A 102 -16.38 3.34 -8.21
C LEU A 102 -16.63 4.85 -8.08
N VAL A 103 -15.59 5.64 -7.83
CA VAL A 103 -15.69 7.11 -7.83
C VAL A 103 -16.10 7.63 -9.20
N ALA A 104 -15.53 7.09 -10.29
CA ALA A 104 -15.91 7.45 -11.66
C ALA A 104 -17.37 7.09 -11.99
N VAL A 105 -17.89 5.98 -11.43
CA VAL A 105 -19.32 5.64 -11.54
C VAL A 105 -20.19 6.67 -10.83
N TYR A 106 -19.84 7.07 -9.60
CA TYR A 106 -20.58 8.11 -8.87
C TYR A 106 -20.56 9.46 -9.57
N GLU A 107 -19.42 9.84 -10.17
CA GLU A 107 -19.28 11.06 -10.97
C GLU A 107 -20.24 11.06 -12.17
N LYS A 108 -20.29 9.97 -12.94
CA LYS A 108 -21.25 9.82 -14.06
C LYS A 108 -22.72 9.82 -13.65
N MET A 109 -23.03 9.39 -12.42
CA MET A 109 -24.40 9.41 -11.90
C MET A 109 -24.83 10.79 -11.40
N ALA A 110 -23.89 11.69 -11.16
CA ALA A 110 -24.14 13.07 -10.75
C ALA A 110 -24.29 14.04 -11.93
N GLU A 111 -23.95 13.60 -13.15
CA GLU A 111 -24.25 14.26 -14.43
C GLU A 111 -25.74 14.13 -14.81
#